data_AF-A0A1W6WBI0-F1
#
_entry.id   AF-A0A1W6WBI0-F1
#
_cell.length_a   1.000
_cell.length_b   1.000
_cell.length_c   1.000
_cell.angle_alpha   90.00
_cell.angle_beta   90.00
_cell.angle_gamma   90.00
#
_symmetry.space_group_name_H-M   'P 1'
#
loop_
_entity.id
_entity.type
_entity.pdbx_description
1 polymer ?
#
loop_
_entity_poly.entity_id
_entity_poly.type
_entity_poly.pdbx_seq_one_letter_code
_entity_poly.pdbx_strand_id
1 'polypeptide(L)'
;MTLDALIDAGQKLTECGEELIKTANEIRAAFSETAPVPEQAAPAQAEAAATPEKEPEKTYTKEEVRKLLAEKSVAGFREQAKALVKKYGGGSLTDVDPAKYPDLVKEAEALK
;
A
#
# COMPACT_ATOMS: atom_id res chain seq x y z
N MET A 1 -19.63 24.10 15.40
CA MET A 1 -19.99 22.77 14.89
C MET A 1 -20.51 21.96 16.07
N THR A 2 -21.75 21.48 16.01
CA THR A 2 -22.34 20.62 17.04
C THR A 2 -21.87 19.18 16.85
N LEU A 3 -21.82 18.39 17.93
CA LEU A 3 -21.42 16.98 17.88
C LEU A 3 -22.27 16.17 16.89
N ASP A 4 -23.56 16.51 16.78
CA ASP A 4 -24.50 15.90 15.82
C ASP A 4 -24.07 16.11 14.36
N ALA A 5 -23.50 17.26 14.01
CA ALA A 5 -23.03 17.51 12.65
C ALA A 5 -21.79 16.67 12.29
N LEU A 6 -20.98 16.31 13.28
CA LEU A 6 -19.82 15.43 13.09
C LEU A 6 -20.25 13.96 12.95
N ILE A 7 -21.26 13.54 13.71
CA ILE A 7 -21.85 12.20 13.62
C ILE A 7 -22.52 12.01 12.25
N ASP A 8 -23.32 12.99 11.81
CA ASP A 8 -23.97 12.99 10.49
C ASP A 8 -22.95 12.92 9.35
N ALA A 9 -21.84 13.67 9.45
CA ALA A 9 -20.76 13.61 8.47
C ALA A 9 -20.07 12.23 8.44
N GLY A 10 -19.88 11.58 9.58
CA GLY A 10 -19.30 10.24 9.66
C GLY A 10 -20.21 9.16 9.08
N GLN A 11 -21.51 9.25 9.31
CA GLN A 11 -22.51 8.34 8.75
C GLN A 11 -22.56 8.46 7.22
N LYS A 12 -22.62 9.70 6.69
CA LYS A 12 -22.57 9.96 5.24
C LYS A 12 -21.30 9.46 4.57
N LEU A 13 -20.16 9.55 5.26
CA LEU A 13 -18.90 9.00 4.76
C LEU A 13 -18.93 7.46 4.67
N THR A 14 -19.63 6.82 5.61
CA THR A 14 -19.80 5.36 5.65
C THR A 14 -20.69 4.90 4.50
N GLU A 15 -21.85 5.55 4.31
CA GLU A 15 -22.79 5.25 3.22
C GLU A 15 -22.12 5.44 1.84
N CYS A 16 -21.37 6.52 1.65
CA CYS A 16 -20.61 6.77 0.42
C CYS A 16 -19.56 5.66 0.15
N GLY A 17 -18.92 5.15 1.20
CA GLY A 17 -17.98 4.02 1.09
C GLY A 17 -18.67 2.73 0.64
N GLU A 18 -19.86 2.44 1.17
CA GLU A 18 -20.65 1.26 0.80
C GLU A 18 -21.14 1.34 -0.66
N GLU A 19 -21.57 2.52 -1.11
CA GLU A 19 -21.96 2.77 -2.50
C GLU A 19 -20.78 2.58 -3.47
N LEU A 20 -19.60 3.07 -3.12
CA LEU A 20 -18.37 2.87 -3.91
C LEU A 20 -18.02 1.38 -4.05
N ILE A 21 -18.13 0.60 -2.98
CA ILE A 21 -17.90 -0.85 -3.01
C ILE A 21 -18.91 -1.53 -3.94
N LYS A 22 -20.19 -1.13 -3.87
CA LYS A 22 -21.24 -1.68 -4.73
C LYS A 22 -20.94 -1.42 -6.20
N THR A 23 -20.64 -0.17 -6.56
CA THR A 23 -20.29 0.19 -7.95
C THR A 23 -19.03 -0.52 -8.43
N ALA A 24 -18.00 -0.67 -7.58
CA ALA A 24 -16.78 -1.41 -7.94
C ALA A 24 -17.07 -2.90 -8.23
N ASN A 25 -17.98 -3.53 -7.49
CA ASN A 25 -18.41 -4.90 -7.74
C ASN A 25 -19.25 -5.03 -9.02
N GLU A 26 -20.12 -4.06 -9.31
CA GLU A 26 -20.88 -4.01 -10.57
C GLU A 26 -19.96 -3.84 -11.78
N ILE A 27 -18.94 -2.98 -11.68
CA ILE A 27 -17.89 -2.84 -12.70
C ILE A 27 -17.15 -4.16 -12.86
N ARG A 28 -16.71 -4.79 -11.77
CA ARG A 28 -16.04 -6.09 -11.82
C ARG A 28 -16.91 -7.14 -12.51
N ALA A 29 -18.21 -7.18 -12.23
CA ALA A 29 -19.15 -8.10 -12.86
C ALA A 29 -19.30 -7.81 -14.36
N ALA A 30 -19.40 -6.53 -14.76
CA ALA A 30 -19.49 -6.13 -16.16
C ALA A 30 -18.24 -6.52 -16.98
N PHE A 31 -17.07 -6.58 -16.35
CA PHE A 31 -15.82 -6.99 -16.99
C PHE A 31 -15.44 -8.46 -16.77
N SER A 32 -16.25 -9.23 -16.03
CA SER A 32 -15.99 -10.65 -15.73
C SER A 32 -16.72 -11.62 -16.66
N GLU A 33 -17.27 -11.16 -17.78
CA GLU A 33 -17.84 -11.99 -18.83
C GLU A 33 -16.73 -12.63 -19.69
N THR A 34 -15.77 -13.32 -19.06
CA THR A 34 -14.99 -14.46 -19.59
C THR A 34 -14.28 -15.15 -18.42
N ALA A 35 -14.60 -16.43 -18.22
CA ALA A 35 -14.00 -17.44 -17.34
C ALA A 35 -14.39 -17.42 -15.84
N PRO A 36 -14.75 -18.59 -15.28
CA PRO A 36 -15.17 -18.71 -13.88
C PRO A 36 -13.96 -18.60 -12.97
N VAL A 37 -13.98 -17.61 -12.07
CA VAL A 37 -13.13 -17.63 -10.87
C VAL A 37 -14.04 -18.01 -9.71
N PRO A 38 -13.85 -19.18 -9.07
CA PRO A 38 -14.75 -19.66 -8.05
C PRO A 38 -14.73 -18.74 -6.82
N GLU A 39 -15.91 -18.67 -6.24
CA GLU A 39 -16.33 -18.02 -5.03
C GLU A 39 -15.54 -18.45 -3.78
N GLN A 40 -15.33 -17.48 -2.88
CA GLN A 40 -15.19 -17.58 -1.41
C GLN A 40 -14.34 -18.71 -0.80
N ALA A 41 -13.33 -18.31 -0.02
CA ALA A 41 -13.27 -18.61 1.42
C ALA A 41 -12.13 -17.81 2.08
N ALA A 42 -12.41 -17.27 3.25
CA ALA A 42 -11.41 -16.74 4.17
C ALA A 42 -10.57 -17.88 4.81
N PRO A 43 -9.74 -17.56 5.81
CA PRO A 43 -8.29 -17.73 5.83
C PRO A 43 -7.84 -19.18 6.09
N ALA A 44 -6.81 -19.65 5.39
CA ALA A 44 -6.14 -20.90 5.73
C ALA A 44 -4.62 -20.74 5.61
N GLN A 45 -3.98 -20.87 6.76
CA GLN A 45 -2.60 -21.31 6.92
C GLN A 45 -2.39 -22.65 6.18
N ALA A 46 -1.23 -22.80 5.55
CA ALA A 46 -0.41 -24.02 5.42
C ALA A 46 0.56 -23.78 4.24
N GLU A 47 1.77 -23.35 4.55
CA GLU A 47 2.94 -24.25 4.63
C GLU A 47 3.38 -24.78 3.26
N ALA A 48 4.46 -24.20 2.75
CA ALA A 48 5.36 -24.88 1.85
C ALA A 48 6.80 -24.66 2.31
N ALA A 49 7.39 -25.77 2.76
CA ALA A 49 8.82 -26.07 2.79
C ALA A 49 9.71 -25.31 3.79
N ALA A 50 10.00 -26.01 4.89
CA ALA A 50 11.26 -25.89 5.61
C ALA A 50 12.44 -26.07 4.65
N THR A 51 13.07 -24.96 4.30
CA THR A 51 14.43 -24.87 3.76
C THR A 51 15.09 -23.72 4.53
N PRO A 52 16.26 -23.90 5.15
CA PRO A 52 16.90 -22.82 5.90
C PRO A 52 17.57 -21.86 4.92
N GLU A 53 16.81 -21.09 4.15
CA GLU A 53 17.40 -20.19 3.17
C GLU A 53 16.55 -18.95 2.96
N LYS A 54 17.01 -17.87 3.61
CA LYS A 54 16.81 -16.45 3.33
C LYS A 54 15.34 -15.97 3.40
N GLU A 55 15.07 -15.14 4.42
CA GLU A 55 13.81 -14.41 4.60
C GLU A 55 13.24 -13.96 3.25
N PRO A 56 11.94 -14.18 2.97
CA PRO A 56 11.34 -13.75 1.72
C PRO A 56 11.62 -12.27 1.60
N GLU A 57 12.39 -11.90 0.56
CA GLU A 57 12.66 -10.52 0.23
C GLU A 57 11.30 -9.83 0.14
N LYS A 58 10.94 -9.06 1.17
CA LYS A 58 9.70 -8.28 1.19
C LYS A 58 9.78 -7.38 -0.03
N THR A 59 9.11 -7.80 -1.09
CA THR A 59 9.06 -7.12 -2.37
C THR A 59 8.13 -5.94 -2.15
N TYR A 60 8.71 -4.85 -1.66
CA TYR A 60 7.98 -3.60 -1.56
C TYR A 60 7.59 -3.16 -2.97
N THR A 61 6.32 -2.84 -3.15
CA THR A 61 5.90 -2.25 -4.42
C THR A 61 6.34 -0.80 -4.49
N LYS A 62 6.54 -0.30 -5.70
CA LYS A 62 6.92 1.09 -5.94
C LYS A 62 5.90 2.09 -5.36
N GLU A 63 4.62 1.70 -5.30
CA GLU A 63 3.56 2.46 -4.64
C GLU A 63 3.76 2.54 -3.13
N GLU A 64 4.02 1.40 -2.46
CA GLU A 64 4.24 1.38 -1.01
C GLU A 64 5.43 2.24 -0.60
N VAL A 65 6.54 2.14 -1.32
CA VAL A 65 7.71 2.97 -1.02
C VAL A 65 7.42 4.46 -1.24
N ARG A 66 6.65 4.80 -2.28
CA ARG A 66 6.24 6.19 -2.55
C ARG A 66 5.36 6.73 -1.43
N LYS A 67 4.42 5.92 -0.93
CA LYS A 67 3.53 6.28 0.18
C LYS A 67 4.34 6.53 1.46
N LEU A 68 5.24 5.62 1.80
CA LEU A 68 6.05 5.70 3.01
C LEU A 68 7.01 6.92 2.98
N LEU A 69 7.67 7.18 1.85
CA LEU A 69 8.47 8.39 1.65
C LEU A 69 7.64 9.67 1.70
N ALA A 70 6.40 9.64 1.18
CA ALA A 70 5.49 10.79 1.25
C ALA A 70 5.07 11.07 2.69
N GLU A 71 4.73 10.04 3.47
CA GLU A 71 4.42 10.17 4.89
C GLU A 71 5.60 10.75 5.68
N LYS A 72 6.82 10.26 5.43
CA LYS A 72 8.04 10.83 6.03
C LYS A 72 8.31 12.26 5.60
N SER A 73 8.00 12.60 4.35
CA SER A 73 8.12 13.98 3.84
C SER A 73 7.16 14.94 4.53
N VAL A 74 5.92 14.49 4.79
CA VAL A 74 4.91 15.26 5.55
C VAL A 74 5.32 15.41 7.01
N ALA A 75 5.97 14.40 7.58
CA ALA A 75 6.54 14.46 8.93
C ALA A 75 7.78 15.37 9.07
N GLY A 76 8.21 16.06 8.00
CA GLY A 76 9.33 17.01 8.01
C GLY A 76 10.67 16.44 7.53
N PHE A 77 10.75 15.13 7.23
CA PHE A 77 11.98 14.46 6.81
C PHE A 77 12.16 14.47 5.27
N ARG A 78 11.57 15.43 4.57
CA ARG A 78 11.55 15.49 3.09
C ARG A 78 12.95 15.50 2.47
N GLU A 79 13.87 16.25 3.05
CA GLU A 79 15.27 16.35 2.57
C GLU A 79 15.99 15.00 2.73
N GLN A 80 15.82 14.32 3.86
CA GLN A 80 16.42 13.00 4.13
C GLN A 80 15.80 11.91 3.26
N ALA A 81 14.48 11.91 3.09
CA ALA A 81 13.76 11.02 2.17
C ALA A 81 14.27 11.20 0.72
N LYS A 82 14.48 12.44 0.28
CA LYS A 82 15.04 12.73 -1.06
C LYS A 82 16.51 12.31 -1.18
N ALA A 83 17.31 12.48 -0.14
CA ALA A 83 18.69 12.02 -0.09
C ALA A 83 18.78 10.50 -0.18
N LEU A 84 17.89 9.78 0.51
CA LEU A 84 17.75 8.32 0.42
C LEU A 84 17.43 7.88 -1.01
N VAL A 85 16.39 8.44 -1.61
CA VAL A 85 16.03 8.11 -3.01
C VAL A 85 17.19 8.41 -3.96
N LYS A 86 17.94 9.49 -3.74
CA LYS A 86 19.12 9.83 -4.56
C LYS A 86 20.28 8.85 -4.36
N LYS A 87 20.51 8.35 -3.14
CA LYS A 87 21.51 7.32 -2.81
C LYS A 87 21.20 5.99 -3.53
N TYR A 88 19.92 5.66 -3.68
CA TYR A 88 19.46 4.38 -4.22
C TYR A 88 19.09 4.41 -5.71
N GLY A 89 18.77 5.56 -6.29
CA GLY A 89 18.24 5.66 -7.66
C GLY A 89 18.37 7.06 -8.25
N GLY A 90 19.51 7.73 -8.07
CA GLY A 90 19.89 8.93 -8.84
C GLY A 90 19.07 10.21 -8.63
N GLY A 91 17.89 10.12 -8.00
CA GLY A 91 17.02 11.26 -7.71
C GLY A 91 15.51 10.98 -7.78
N SER A 92 15.09 9.81 -8.28
CA SER A 92 13.68 9.44 -8.38
C SER A 92 13.45 7.98 -8.03
N LEU A 93 12.30 7.66 -7.44
CA LEU A 93 11.91 6.29 -7.11
C LEU A 93 11.79 5.39 -8.36
N THR A 94 11.69 6.00 -9.54
CA THR A 94 11.67 5.29 -10.83
C THR A 94 13.01 4.74 -11.26
N ASP A 95 14.11 5.32 -10.80
CA ASP A 95 15.47 4.87 -11.04
C ASP A 95 15.99 3.96 -9.92
N VAL A 96 15.22 3.79 -8.84
CA VAL A 96 15.55 2.86 -7.76
C VAL A 96 15.14 1.45 -8.17
N ASP A 97 16.10 0.53 -8.16
CA ASP A 97 15.88 -0.89 -8.42
C ASP A 97 14.94 -1.50 -7.36
N PRO A 98 13.93 -2.30 -7.75
CA PRO A 98 13.03 -2.96 -6.81
C PRO A 98 13.73 -3.79 -5.73
N ALA A 99 14.89 -4.36 -6.03
CA ALA A 99 15.69 -5.09 -5.06
C ALA A 99 16.23 -4.20 -3.92
N LYS A 100 16.28 -2.87 -4.14
CA LYS A 100 16.76 -1.87 -3.17
C LYS A 100 15.65 -1.18 -2.38
N TYR A 101 14.39 -1.38 -2.77
CA TYR A 101 13.25 -0.88 -2.00
C TYR A 101 13.23 -1.32 -0.53
N PRO A 102 13.50 -2.58 -0.16
CA PRO A 102 13.51 -2.96 1.25
C PRO A 102 14.55 -2.23 2.09
N ASP A 103 15.75 -2.00 1.57
CA ASP A 103 16.78 -1.21 2.28
C ASP A 103 16.40 0.27 2.37
N LEU A 104 15.87 0.83 1.28
CA LEU A 104 15.39 2.21 1.24
C LEU A 104 14.27 2.44 2.27
N VAL A 105 13.28 1.54 2.32
CA VAL A 105 12.18 1.62 3.28
C VAL A 105 12.69 1.52 4.71
N LYS A 106 13.57 0.56 5.02
CA LYS A 106 14.18 0.43 6.35
C LYS A 106 14.89 1.73 6.79
N GLU A 107 15.69 2.32 5.92
CA GLU A 107 16.36 3.59 6.23
C GLU A 107 15.36 4.74 6.36
N ALA A 108 14.31 4.79 5.53
CA ALA A 108 13.26 5.80 5.63
C ALA A 108 12.43 5.67 6.92
N GLU A 109 12.16 4.45 7.38
CA GLU A 109 11.47 4.17 8.64
C GLU A 109 12.30 4.56 9.86
N ALA A 110 13.63 4.42 9.77
CA ALA A 110 14.56 4.83 10.81
C ALA A 110 14.63 6.36 11.00
N LEU A 111 14.17 7.16 10.03
CA LEU A 111 13.99 8.60 10.19
C LEU A 111 12.83 8.86 11.17
N LYS A 112 13.15 9.37 12.36
CA LYS A 112 12.24 9.74 13.45
C LYS A 112 12.62 11.08 14.03
#